data_AF-A0A927Z7N0-F1
#
_entry.id   AF-A0A927Z7N0-F1
#
_cell.length_a   1.000
_cell.length_b   1.000
_cell.length_c   1.000
_cell.angle_alpha   90.00
_cell.angle_beta   90.00
_cell.angle_gamma   90.00
#
_symmetry.space_group_name_H-M   'P 1'
#
loop_
_entity.id
_entity.type
_entity.pdbx_description
1 polymer ?
#
loop_
_entity_poly.entity_id
_entity_poly.type
_entity_poly.pdbx_seq_one_letter_code
_entity_poly.pdbx_strand_id
1 'polypeptide(L)'
;MRNKKNINTEQKKPVAENYYNLKTDAVERLANADKKTYEEPKTDPGRKYRSSSIDKIPAWIKALFIKFWFNGAVCFFIFWGLGLYINSMENMILIMAVVLGIITDILVNNAFRFFERYDGQNSKWMMFPQKKFWTFFANIVYAFIVLLGVIWFYNIFNGLLNSIKGTEGQIYLGVEPIVFGLSYMLIDLFFIGIKNLLVSIVTDAKQKNGM
;
A
#
# COMPACT_ATOMS: atom_id res chain seq x y z
N MET A 1 -7.20 -29.61 -72.75
CA MET A 1 -6.82 -28.60 -71.73
C MET A 1 -8.07 -27.79 -71.42
N ARG A 2 -8.58 -27.54 -70.22
CA ARG A 2 -8.06 -27.56 -68.85
C ARG A 2 -9.20 -27.84 -67.87
N ASN A 3 -8.80 -28.49 -66.79
CA ASN A 3 -9.50 -28.96 -65.60
C ASN A 3 -10.07 -27.81 -64.72
N LYS A 4 -11.27 -27.95 -64.13
CA LYS A 4 -11.74 -27.17 -62.94
C LYS A 4 -12.74 -28.03 -62.14
N LYS A 5 -12.22 -28.82 -61.18
CA LYS A 5 -12.23 -28.61 -59.72
C LYS A 5 -13.61 -28.79 -59.05
N ASN A 6 -13.79 -30.00 -58.49
CA ASN A 6 -14.74 -30.33 -57.43
C ASN A 6 -14.61 -29.35 -56.24
N ILE A 7 -15.75 -28.82 -55.79
CA ILE A 7 -15.88 -28.12 -54.51
C ILE A 7 -16.64 -29.09 -53.60
N ASN A 8 -15.90 -29.75 -52.70
CA ASN A 8 -16.47 -30.49 -51.58
C ASN A 8 -16.95 -29.46 -50.55
N THR A 9 -18.27 -29.32 -50.45
CA THR A 9 -18.91 -28.55 -49.39
C THR A 9 -18.92 -29.41 -48.12
N GLU A 10 -17.96 -29.19 -47.22
CA GLU A 10 -18.00 -29.73 -45.87
C GLU A 10 -19.30 -29.29 -45.19
N GLN A 11 -20.13 -30.27 -44.85
CA GLN A 11 -21.35 -30.10 -44.09
C GLN A 11 -21.00 -29.54 -42.70
N LYS A 12 -21.30 -28.25 -42.48
CA LYS A 12 -21.30 -27.66 -41.13
C LYS A 12 -22.37 -28.34 -40.28
N LYS A 13 -21.95 -29.23 -39.40
CA LYS A 13 -22.78 -29.82 -38.35
C LYS A 13 -23.26 -28.73 -37.36
N PRO A 14 -24.48 -28.85 -36.81
CA PRO A 14 -25.09 -27.82 -35.98
C PRO A 14 -24.38 -27.64 -34.63
N VAL A 15 -24.28 -26.38 -34.20
CA VAL A 15 -23.57 -25.88 -33.01
C VAL A 15 -24.03 -26.51 -31.68
N ALA A 16 -25.22 -27.13 -31.66
CA ALA A 16 -25.81 -27.73 -30.46
C ALA A 16 -25.11 -29.01 -29.98
N GLU A 17 -24.49 -29.81 -30.86
CA GLU A 17 -23.79 -31.04 -30.46
C GLU A 17 -22.48 -30.75 -29.69
N ASN A 18 -21.96 -29.52 -29.76
CA ASN A 18 -20.68 -29.16 -29.14
C ASN A 18 -20.79 -28.71 -27.68
N TYR A 19 -21.99 -28.58 -27.11
CA TYR A 19 -22.17 -28.12 -25.73
C TYR A 19 -21.86 -29.22 -24.69
N TYR A 20 -22.01 -30.49 -25.07
CA TYR A 20 -21.72 -31.67 -24.24
C TYR A 20 -20.48 -32.44 -24.68
N ASN A 21 -19.68 -31.89 -25.62
CA ASN A 21 -18.33 -32.40 -25.84
C ASN A 21 -17.49 -32.05 -24.62
N LEU A 22 -17.56 -32.92 -23.61
CA LEU A 22 -16.55 -32.99 -22.57
C LEU A 22 -15.22 -33.04 -23.31
N LYS A 23 -14.39 -32.02 -23.09
CA LYS A 23 -13.01 -32.01 -23.55
C LYS A 23 -12.31 -33.13 -22.79
N THR A 24 -12.41 -34.34 -23.31
CA THR A 24 -11.77 -35.54 -22.78
C THR A 24 -10.28 -35.31 -22.61
N ASP A 25 -9.66 -34.57 -23.52
CA ASP A 25 -8.27 -34.09 -23.41
C ASP A 25 -8.03 -33.22 -22.15
N ALA A 26 -8.98 -32.37 -21.75
CA ALA A 26 -8.86 -31.58 -20.51
C ALA A 26 -9.02 -32.46 -19.25
N VAL A 27 -9.90 -33.45 -19.29
CA VAL A 27 -10.10 -34.41 -18.19
C VAL A 27 -8.92 -35.35 -18.05
N GLU A 28 -8.38 -35.84 -19.17
CA GLU A 28 -7.22 -36.72 -19.24
C GLU A 28 -5.93 -36.00 -18.81
N ARG A 29 -5.81 -34.70 -19.13
CA ARG A 29 -4.75 -33.83 -18.56
C ARG A 29 -4.88 -33.64 -17.06
N LEU A 30 -6.09 -33.55 -16.50
CA LEU A 30 -6.31 -33.45 -15.06
C LEU A 30 -6.06 -34.79 -14.35
N ALA A 31 -6.46 -35.90 -14.97
CA ALA A 31 -6.28 -37.24 -14.43
C ALA A 31 -4.81 -37.68 -14.46
N ASN A 32 -4.06 -37.27 -15.49
CA ASN A 32 -2.62 -37.55 -15.63
C ASN A 32 -1.72 -36.40 -15.12
N ALA A 33 -2.29 -35.34 -14.53
CA ALA A 33 -1.52 -34.31 -13.86
C ALA A 33 -0.90 -34.90 -12.59
N ASP A 34 0.30 -35.47 -12.76
CA ASP A 34 1.15 -35.91 -11.67
C ASP A 34 1.31 -34.78 -10.65
N LYS A 35 1.27 -35.10 -9.35
CA LYS A 35 1.31 -34.10 -8.26
C LYS A 35 2.53 -33.15 -8.28
N LYS A 36 3.53 -33.44 -9.14
CA LYS A 36 4.75 -32.67 -9.32
C LYS A 36 4.67 -31.60 -10.43
N THR A 37 3.63 -31.62 -11.26
CA THR A 37 3.44 -30.68 -12.38
C THR A 37 2.29 -29.69 -12.12
N TYR A 38 1.99 -29.41 -10.85
CA TYR A 38 1.31 -28.17 -10.52
C TYR A 38 2.35 -27.05 -10.61
N GLU A 39 2.59 -26.55 -11.82
CA GLU A 39 3.07 -25.18 -11.91
C GLU A 39 1.94 -24.32 -11.31
N GLU A 40 2.15 -23.86 -10.07
CA GLU A 40 1.32 -22.79 -9.51
C GLU A 40 1.16 -21.72 -10.60
N PRO A 41 -0.08 -21.26 -10.88
CA PRO A 41 -0.27 -20.25 -11.91
C PRO A 41 0.61 -19.04 -11.57
N LYS A 42 1.65 -18.77 -12.36
CA LYS A 42 2.58 -17.64 -12.24
C LYS A 42 1.88 -16.26 -12.28
N THR A 43 0.58 -16.24 -12.51
CA THR A 43 -0.26 -15.06 -12.49
C THR A 43 -1.43 -15.30 -11.55
N ASP A 44 -1.34 -14.71 -10.37
CA ASP A 44 -2.44 -14.51 -9.44
C ASP A 44 -3.72 -14.07 -10.20
N PRO A 45 -4.85 -14.80 -10.09
CA PRO A 45 -6.10 -14.50 -10.79
C PRO A 45 -6.62 -13.07 -10.55
N GLY A 46 -6.19 -12.41 -9.47
CA GLY A 46 -6.47 -10.98 -9.22
C GLY A 46 -5.92 -10.02 -10.29
N ARG A 47 -4.90 -10.44 -11.07
CA ARG A 47 -4.33 -9.61 -12.15
C ARG A 47 -5.27 -9.41 -13.34
N LYS A 48 -6.29 -10.26 -13.53
CA LYS A 48 -7.22 -10.16 -14.67
C LYS A 48 -8.11 -8.91 -14.62
N TYR A 49 -8.29 -8.32 -13.43
CA TYR A 49 -9.17 -7.17 -13.21
C TYR A 49 -8.42 -5.85 -12.97
N ARG A 50 -7.10 -5.83 -13.20
CA ARG A 50 -6.27 -4.65 -12.93
C ARG A 50 -6.35 -3.66 -14.10
N SER A 51 -6.72 -2.41 -13.79
CA SER A 51 -6.81 -1.34 -14.81
C SER A 51 -5.43 -0.98 -15.35
N SER A 52 -5.27 -1.04 -16.67
CA SER A 52 -4.01 -0.78 -17.38
C SER A 52 -3.48 0.64 -17.20
N SER A 53 -4.34 1.61 -16.87
CA SER A 53 -3.95 3.00 -16.66
C SER A 53 -3.24 3.23 -15.33
N ILE A 54 -3.70 2.57 -14.25
CA ILE A 54 -3.10 2.71 -12.92
C ILE A 54 -1.73 2.04 -12.89
N ASP A 55 -1.51 1.00 -13.69
CA ASP A 55 -0.22 0.31 -13.72
C ASP A 55 0.92 1.13 -14.30
N LYS A 56 0.67 2.13 -15.14
CA LYS A 56 1.74 2.98 -15.70
C LYS A 56 2.40 3.88 -14.66
N ILE A 57 1.70 4.17 -13.54
CA ILE A 57 2.22 5.07 -12.51
C ILE A 57 3.33 4.37 -11.71
N PRO A 58 4.49 5.02 -11.48
CA PRO A 58 5.56 4.48 -10.64
C PRO A 58 5.08 4.10 -9.24
N ALA A 59 5.58 2.97 -8.72
CA ALA A 59 5.18 2.44 -7.43
C ALA A 59 5.43 3.41 -6.26
N TRP A 60 6.52 4.21 -6.33
CA TRP A 60 6.84 5.20 -5.32
C TRP A 60 5.81 6.32 -5.26
N ILE A 61 5.33 6.82 -6.41
CA ILE A 61 4.30 7.88 -6.46
C ILE A 61 3.00 7.39 -5.84
N LYS A 62 2.59 6.15 -6.16
CA LYS A 62 1.39 5.54 -5.55
C LYS A 62 1.55 5.43 -4.03
N ALA A 63 2.71 4.97 -3.57
CA ALA A 63 2.97 4.80 -2.15
C ALA A 63 2.88 6.13 -1.38
N LEU A 64 3.50 7.18 -1.92
CA LEU A 64 3.45 8.52 -1.35
C LEU A 64 2.02 9.08 -1.36
N PHE A 65 1.33 8.99 -2.50
CA PHE A 65 -0.02 9.52 -2.63
C PHE A 65 -0.98 8.86 -1.63
N ILE A 66 -0.93 7.53 -1.50
CA ILE A 66 -1.77 6.79 -0.55
C ILE A 66 -1.48 7.25 0.88
N LYS A 67 -0.21 7.32 1.31
CA LYS A 67 0.14 7.80 2.66
C LYS A 67 -0.36 9.21 2.90
N PHE A 68 0.01 10.14 2.03
CA PHE A 68 -0.41 11.53 2.10
C PHE A 68 -1.93 11.66 2.22
N TRP A 69 -2.67 10.97 1.33
CA TRP A 69 -4.12 11.06 1.26
C TRP A 69 -4.80 10.52 2.51
N PHE A 70 -4.45 9.32 2.96
CA PHE A 70 -5.07 8.73 4.15
C PHE A 70 -4.73 9.51 5.42
N ASN A 71 -3.49 9.99 5.56
CA ASN A 71 -3.10 10.81 6.72
C ASN A 71 -3.86 12.14 6.75
N GLY A 72 -3.98 12.81 5.60
CA GLY A 72 -4.76 14.04 5.48
C GLY A 72 -6.26 13.82 5.72
N ALA A 73 -6.82 12.73 5.19
CA ALA A 73 -8.21 12.37 5.41
C ALA A 73 -8.50 12.11 6.90
N VAL A 74 -7.61 11.41 7.60
CA VAL A 74 -7.76 11.19 9.06
C VAL A 74 -7.71 12.51 9.82
N CYS A 75 -6.80 13.43 9.48
CA CYS A 75 -6.79 14.77 10.08
C CYS A 75 -8.10 15.53 9.82
N PHE A 76 -8.64 15.48 8.60
CA PHE A 76 -9.90 16.14 8.28
C PHE A 76 -11.06 15.57 9.11
N PHE A 77 -11.23 14.25 9.16
CA PHE A 77 -12.36 13.66 9.89
C PHE A 77 -12.20 13.73 11.41
N ILE A 78 -10.99 13.52 11.94
CA ILE A 78 -10.77 13.45 13.38
C ILE A 78 -10.48 14.84 13.96
N PHE A 79 -9.45 15.53 13.46
CA PHE A 79 -9.04 16.80 14.05
C PHE A 79 -10.05 17.92 13.74
N TRP A 80 -10.50 18.05 12.49
CA TRP A 80 -11.50 19.07 12.13
C TRP A 80 -12.92 18.63 12.44
N GLY A 81 -13.27 17.37 12.17
CA GLY A 81 -14.62 16.84 12.42
C GLY A 81 -14.91 16.58 13.89
N LEU A 82 -14.16 15.68 14.54
CA LEU A 82 -14.35 15.36 15.95
C LEU A 82 -13.80 16.43 16.92
N GLY A 83 -12.94 17.35 16.45
CA GLY A 83 -12.39 18.42 17.28
C GLY A 83 -13.40 19.39 17.84
N LEU A 84 -14.59 19.46 17.24
CA LEU A 84 -15.71 20.25 17.78
C LEU A 84 -16.29 19.64 19.06
N TYR A 85 -16.09 18.34 19.30
CA TYR A 85 -16.67 17.61 20.42
C TYR A 85 -15.64 17.23 21.49
N ILE A 86 -14.35 17.26 21.16
CA ILE A 86 -13.26 16.87 22.07
C ILE A 86 -12.52 18.13 22.52
N ASN A 87 -12.74 18.51 23.78
CA ASN A 87 -12.14 19.72 24.35
C ASN A 87 -10.71 19.53 24.88
N SER A 88 -10.24 18.28 25.05
CA SER A 88 -8.88 17.99 25.52
C SER A 88 -7.95 17.63 24.36
N MET A 89 -6.87 18.39 24.22
CA MET A 89 -5.82 18.14 23.22
C MET A 89 -5.17 16.76 23.41
N GLU A 90 -5.00 16.31 24.66
CA GLU A 90 -4.42 15.01 24.99
C GLU A 90 -5.30 13.87 24.45
N ASN A 91 -6.61 13.97 24.66
CA ASN A 91 -7.57 13.01 24.14
C ASN A 91 -7.59 13.04 22.61
N MET A 92 -7.50 14.23 22.00
CA MET A 92 -7.42 14.37 20.55
C MET A 92 -6.19 13.67 19.98
N ILE A 93 -5.00 13.89 20.56
CA ILE A 93 -3.75 13.25 20.13
C ILE A 93 -3.86 11.73 20.27
N LEU A 94 -4.38 11.23 21.39
CA LEU A 94 -4.54 9.79 21.62
C LEU A 94 -5.48 9.16 20.59
N ILE A 95 -6.67 9.74 20.40
CA ILE A 95 -7.66 9.25 19.43
C ILE A 95 -7.08 9.28 18.02
N MET A 96 -6.41 10.38 17.65
CA MET A 96 -5.81 10.51 16.33
C MET A 96 -4.71 9.47 16.10
N ALA A 97 -3.84 9.21 17.09
CA ALA A 97 -2.82 8.17 16.99
C ALA A 97 -3.44 6.76 16.82
N VAL A 98 -4.50 6.46 17.59
CA VAL A 98 -5.22 5.18 17.47
C VAL A 98 -5.84 5.04 16.09
N VAL A 99 -6.58 6.05 15.61
CA VAL A 99 -7.21 6.02 14.29
C VAL A 99 -6.17 5.93 13.18
N LEU A 100 -5.08 6.71 13.24
CA LEU A 100 -4.00 6.64 12.26
C LEU A 100 -3.35 5.25 12.22
N GLY A 101 -3.10 4.63 13.38
CA GLY A 101 -2.58 3.27 13.46
C GLY A 101 -3.51 2.24 12.83
N ILE A 102 -4.81 2.31 13.14
CA ILE A 102 -5.84 1.45 12.57
C ILE A 102 -5.93 1.62 11.05
N ILE A 103 -6.03 2.86 10.57
CA ILE A 103 -6.11 3.17 9.14
C ILE A 103 -4.84 2.72 8.42
N THR A 104 -3.67 2.87 9.04
CA THR A 104 -2.40 2.41 8.47
C THR A 104 -2.40 0.90 8.30
N ASP A 105 -2.83 0.16 9.32
CA ASP A 105 -2.83 -1.30 9.28
C ASP A 105 -3.89 -1.87 8.31
N ILE A 106 -5.12 -1.37 8.39
CA ILE A 106 -6.26 -1.92 7.65
C ILE A 106 -6.32 -1.39 6.22
N LEU A 107 -6.10 -0.09 6.00
CA LEU A 107 -6.27 0.53 4.69
C LEU A 107 -4.94 0.71 3.97
N VAL A 108 -3.96 1.37 4.58
CA VAL A 108 -2.72 1.74 3.87
C VAL A 108 -1.90 0.49 3.52
N ASN A 109 -1.65 -0.39 4.48
CA ASN A 109 -0.88 -1.63 4.25
C ASN A 109 -1.62 -2.57 3.28
N ASN A 110 -2.95 -2.62 3.35
CA ASN A 110 -3.75 -3.42 2.42
C ASN A 110 -3.72 -2.83 1.00
N ALA A 111 -3.84 -1.50 0.86
CA ALA A 111 -3.71 -0.81 -0.42
C ALA A 111 -2.32 -1.05 -1.03
N PHE A 112 -1.26 -1.01 -0.22
CA PHE A 112 0.09 -1.32 -0.70
C PHE A 112 0.21 -2.73 -1.26
N ARG A 113 -0.31 -3.73 -0.54
CA ARG A 113 -0.34 -5.12 -1.01
C ARG A 113 -1.17 -5.28 -2.27
N PHE A 114 -2.30 -4.58 -2.38
CA PHE A 114 -3.12 -4.58 -3.60
C PHE A 114 -2.36 -4.02 -4.82
N PHE A 115 -1.53 -3.00 -4.62
CA PHE A 115 -0.75 -2.39 -5.71
C PHE A 115 0.60 -3.09 -5.99
N GLU A 116 1.03 -4.05 -5.18
CA GLU A 116 2.25 -4.83 -5.42
C GLU A 116 2.16 -5.56 -6.77
N ARG A 117 3.24 -5.52 -7.56
CA ARG A 117 3.36 -6.36 -8.77
C ARG A 117 4.00 -7.71 -8.44
N TYR A 118 4.91 -7.71 -7.47
CA TYR A 118 5.59 -8.89 -6.94
C TYR A 118 5.48 -8.86 -5.42
N ASP A 119 5.36 -10.02 -4.78
CA ASP A 119 5.24 -10.13 -3.33
C ASP A 119 6.37 -9.38 -2.63
N GLY A 120 5.99 -8.47 -1.74
CA GLY A 120 6.95 -7.69 -0.96
C GLY A 120 7.59 -6.51 -1.70
N GLN A 121 7.19 -6.19 -2.92
CA GLN A 121 7.70 -5.03 -3.65
C GLN A 121 7.49 -3.70 -2.89
N ASN A 122 6.36 -3.55 -2.21
CA ASN A 122 6.01 -2.34 -1.46
C ASN A 122 6.38 -2.44 0.02
N SER A 123 6.97 -3.56 0.47
CA SER A 123 7.41 -3.77 1.86
C SER A 123 8.35 -2.68 2.38
N LYS A 124 9.18 -2.10 1.51
CA LYS A 124 10.09 -0.99 1.84
C LYS A 124 9.38 0.30 2.26
N TRP A 125 8.11 0.47 1.90
CA TRP A 125 7.28 1.63 2.25
C TRP A 125 6.40 1.38 3.48
N MET A 126 6.47 0.17 4.06
CA MET A 126 5.76 -0.20 5.28
C MET A 126 6.76 -0.23 6.44
N MET A 127 6.35 0.28 7.61
CA MET A 127 7.13 0.10 8.83
C MET A 127 7.17 -1.39 9.20
N PHE A 128 6.00 -2.00 9.29
CA PHE A 128 5.81 -3.43 9.59
C PHE A 128 5.13 -4.16 8.42
N PRO A 129 5.89 -4.81 7.50
CA PRO A 129 5.30 -5.48 6.35
C PRO A 129 4.61 -6.82 6.68
N GLN A 130 4.86 -7.38 7.87
CA GLN A 130 4.37 -8.70 8.27
C GLN A 130 2.85 -8.73 8.49
N LYS A 131 2.20 -9.87 8.21
CA LYS A 131 0.77 -10.11 8.46
C LYS A 131 0.58 -10.80 9.82
N LYS A 132 0.95 -10.14 10.92
CA LYS A 132 0.79 -10.71 12.28
C LYS A 132 -0.16 -9.84 13.10
N PHE A 133 -0.95 -10.45 13.97
CA PHE A 133 -1.85 -9.69 14.84
C PHE A 133 -1.12 -8.63 15.69
N TRP A 134 0.14 -8.90 16.08
CA TRP A 134 0.98 -7.93 16.80
C TRP A 134 1.36 -6.69 15.98
N THR A 135 1.36 -6.75 14.63
CA THR A 135 1.68 -5.57 13.82
C THR A 135 0.59 -4.51 13.91
N PHE A 136 -0.65 -4.90 14.21
CA PHE A 136 -1.74 -3.96 14.45
C PHE A 136 -1.41 -3.02 15.62
N PHE A 137 -1.08 -3.58 16.79
CA PHE A 137 -0.71 -2.77 17.96
C PHE A 137 0.59 -2.00 17.74
N ALA A 138 1.57 -2.61 17.06
CA ALA A 138 2.81 -1.93 16.72
C ALA A 138 2.57 -0.71 15.80
N ASN A 139 1.63 -0.80 14.86
CA ASN A 139 1.24 0.32 13.99
C ASN A 139 0.57 1.45 14.79
N ILE A 140 -0.22 1.15 15.83
CA ILE A 140 -0.79 2.17 16.71
C ILE A 140 0.28 2.89 17.52
N VAL A 141 1.17 2.14 18.17
CA VAL A 141 2.30 2.72 18.93
C VAL A 141 3.21 3.53 18.00
N TYR A 142 3.48 3.01 16.81
CA TYR A 142 4.25 3.71 15.81
C TYR A 142 3.57 5.01 15.35
N ALA A 143 2.26 4.98 15.08
CA ALA A 143 1.51 6.18 14.72
C ALA A 143 1.57 7.25 15.81
N PHE A 144 1.55 6.85 17.08
CA PHE A 144 1.77 7.77 18.19
C PHE A 144 3.16 8.42 18.14
N ILE A 145 4.21 7.64 17.90
CA ILE A 145 5.59 8.16 17.77
C ILE A 145 5.72 9.13 16.59
N VAL A 146 5.17 8.77 15.42
CA VAL A 146 5.17 9.64 14.24
C VAL A 146 4.40 10.93 14.53
N LEU A 147 3.25 10.82 15.20
CA LEU A 147 2.45 11.99 15.56
C LEU A 147 3.18 12.94 16.52
N LEU A 148 3.91 12.40 17.51
CA LEU A 148 4.79 13.23 18.33
C LEU A 148 5.83 13.94 17.45
N GLY A 149 6.46 13.22 16.52
CA GLY A 149 7.40 13.83 15.56
C GLY A 149 6.77 14.96 14.74
N VAL A 150 5.50 14.82 14.35
CA VAL A 150 4.74 15.89 13.67
C VAL A 150 4.53 17.09 14.59
N ILE A 151 4.10 16.89 15.85
CA ILE A 151 3.93 17.99 16.81
C ILE A 151 5.25 18.77 17.00
N TRP A 152 6.36 18.04 17.16
CA TRP A 152 7.70 18.65 17.23
C TRP A 152 8.05 19.43 15.96
N PHE A 153 7.74 18.88 14.79
CA PHE A 153 7.94 19.56 13.51
C PHE A 153 7.18 20.89 13.46
N TYR A 154 5.90 20.92 13.84
CA TYR A 154 5.10 22.15 13.90
C TYR A 154 5.66 23.17 14.90
N ASN A 155 6.09 22.72 16.09
CA ASN A 155 6.65 23.60 17.11
C ASN A 155 7.98 24.22 16.66
N ILE A 156 8.87 23.43 16.07
CA ILE A 156 10.16 23.90 15.53
C ILE A 156 9.91 24.90 14.39
N PHE A 157 8.99 24.58 13.47
CA PHE A 157 8.73 25.42 12.31
C PHE A 157 8.10 26.76 12.70
N ASN A 158 7.09 26.74 13.59
CA ASN A 158 6.48 27.97 14.10
C ASN A 158 7.47 28.77 14.97
N GLY A 159 8.30 28.10 15.78
CA GLY A 159 9.36 28.75 16.56
C GLY A 159 10.37 29.47 15.68
N LEU A 160 10.85 28.82 14.61
CA LEU A 160 11.78 29.40 13.65
C LEU A 160 11.17 30.63 12.94
N LEU A 161 9.91 30.53 12.51
CA LEU A 161 9.23 31.65 11.85
C LEU A 161 9.02 32.84 12.79
N ASN A 162 8.67 32.58 14.05
CA ASN A 162 8.57 33.60 15.10
C ASN A 162 9.93 34.30 15.31
N SER A 163 11.03 33.53 15.39
CA SER A 163 12.38 34.10 15.50
C SER A 163 12.80 34.95 14.30
N ILE A 164 12.46 34.52 13.07
CA ILE A 164 12.82 35.27 11.84
C ILE A 164 11.98 36.55 11.71
N LYS A 165 10.70 36.51 12.09
CA LYS A 165 9.77 37.64 11.92
C LYS A 165 9.74 38.59 13.12
N GLY A 166 10.46 38.26 14.20
CA GLY A 166 10.45 39.06 15.43
C GLY A 166 9.08 39.07 16.13
N THR A 167 8.30 38.01 15.95
CA THR A 167 6.97 37.85 16.57
C THR A 167 7.02 36.78 17.64
N GLU A 168 6.20 36.91 18.68
CA GLU A 168 6.10 35.92 19.75
C GLU A 168 4.70 35.30 19.78
N GLY A 169 4.64 33.97 19.91
CA GLY A 169 3.40 33.23 20.10
C GLY A 169 2.47 33.17 18.87
N GLN A 170 2.89 33.65 17.70
CA GLN A 170 2.08 33.55 16.49
C GLN A 170 2.16 32.14 15.89
N ILE A 171 1.01 31.61 15.49
CA ILE A 171 0.90 30.32 14.79
C ILE A 171 0.80 30.63 13.30
N TYR A 172 1.90 30.44 12.58
CA TYR A 172 1.96 30.66 11.13
C TYR A 172 1.55 29.42 10.32
N LEU A 173 1.89 28.24 10.84
CA LEU A 173 1.56 26.96 10.24
C LEU A 173 0.54 26.25 11.14
N GLY A 174 -0.73 26.36 10.78
CA GLY A 174 -1.83 25.67 11.46
C GLY A 174 -1.91 24.19 11.07
N VAL A 175 -2.62 23.43 11.90
CA VAL A 175 -2.88 22.01 11.63
C VAL A 175 -4.05 21.88 10.64
N GLU A 176 -3.69 21.94 9.36
CA GLU A 176 -4.61 21.75 8.24
C GLU A 176 -4.44 20.35 7.61
N PRO A 177 -5.49 19.74 7.04
CA PRO A 177 -5.42 18.37 6.51
C PRO A 177 -4.30 18.14 5.49
N ILE A 178 -4.06 19.11 4.59
CA ILE A 178 -3.03 19.00 3.55
C ILE A 178 -1.64 19.05 4.18
N VAL A 179 -1.39 20.08 5.01
CA VAL A 179 -0.08 20.28 5.66
C VAL A 179 0.21 19.14 6.65
N PHE A 180 -0.81 18.68 7.37
CA PHE A 180 -0.71 17.53 8.27
C PHE A 180 -0.40 16.26 7.50
N GLY A 181 -1.16 15.96 6.43
CA GLY A 181 -0.93 14.77 5.61
C GLY A 181 0.48 14.72 5.04
N LEU A 182 1.00 15.87 4.61
CA LEU A 182 2.37 16.01 4.11
C LEU A 182 3.41 15.84 5.22
N SER A 183 3.28 16.57 6.32
CA SER A 183 4.24 16.50 7.44
C SER A 183 4.27 15.12 8.06
N TYR A 184 3.12 14.50 8.32
CA TYR A 184 3.05 13.13 8.81
C TYR A 184 3.71 12.14 7.86
N MET A 185 3.44 12.24 6.56
CA MET A 185 4.10 11.40 5.56
C MET A 185 5.62 11.61 5.56
N LEU A 186 6.11 12.86 5.65
CA LEU A 186 7.54 13.15 5.67
C LEU A 186 8.23 12.53 6.90
N ILE A 187 7.62 12.67 8.08
CA ILE A 187 8.15 12.09 9.32
C ILE A 187 8.09 10.55 9.26
N ASP A 188 7.01 9.97 8.75
CA ASP A 188 6.89 8.52 8.53
C ASP A 188 7.99 7.99 7.59
N LEU A 189 8.22 8.67 6.48
CA LEU A 189 9.30 8.31 5.54
C LEU A 189 10.68 8.45 6.17
N PHE A 190 10.89 9.45 7.01
CA PHE A 190 12.13 9.63 7.77
C PHE A 190 12.39 8.43 8.69
N PHE A 191 11.40 8.01 9.48
CA PHE A 191 11.53 6.83 10.35
C PHE A 191 11.73 5.53 9.55
N ILE A 192 11.01 5.35 8.45
CA ILE A 192 11.22 4.21 7.55
C ILE A 192 12.64 4.23 6.96
N GLY A 193 13.15 5.42 6.61
CA GLY A 193 14.53 5.63 6.14
C GLY A 193 15.55 5.19 7.19
N ILE A 194 15.38 5.62 8.44
CA ILE A 194 16.24 5.20 9.57
C ILE A 194 16.20 3.67 9.73
N LYS A 195 15.01 3.07 9.74
CA LYS A 195 14.85 1.62 9.85
C LYS A 195 15.62 0.90 8.74
N ASN A 196 15.45 1.32 7.49
CA ASN A 196 16.08 0.69 6.34
C ASN A 196 17.61 0.85 6.38
N LEU A 197 18.11 2.00 6.84
CA LEU A 197 19.54 2.25 7.05
C LEU A 197 20.11 1.29 8.11
N LEU A 198 19.44 1.17 9.27
CA LEU A 198 19.86 0.26 10.34
C LEU A 198 19.89 -1.20 9.86
N VAL A 199 18.86 -1.63 9.11
CA VAL A 199 18.80 -2.99 8.55
C VAL A 199 19.94 -3.21 7.55
N SER A 200 20.27 -2.22 6.71
CA SER A 200 21.41 -2.32 5.79
C SER A 200 22.71 -2.50 6.56
N ILE A 201 22.99 -1.65 7.55
CA ILE A 201 24.23 -1.73 8.35
C ILE A 201 24.38 -3.10 9.01
N VAL A 202 23.31 -3.63 9.60
CA VAL A 202 23.33 -4.94 10.26
C VAL A 202 23.55 -6.07 9.26
N THR A 203 22.95 -5.98 8.07
CA THR A 203 23.08 -7.00 7.03
C THR A 203 24.50 -6.99 6.45
N ASP A 204 25.04 -5.81 6.17
CA ASP A 204 26.40 -5.62 5.66
C ASP A 204 27.44 -6.13 6.68
N ALA A 205 27.21 -5.88 7.98
CA ALA A 205 28.05 -6.39 9.05
C ALA A 205 28.02 -7.92 9.16
N LYS A 206 26.86 -8.57 8.97
CA LYS A 206 26.75 -10.03 8.96
C LYS A 206 27.47 -10.65 7.77
N GLN A 207 27.29 -10.10 6.57
CA GLN A 207 27.97 -10.58 5.37
C GLN A 207 29.50 -10.45 5.47
N LYS A 208 30.00 -9.35 6.06
CA LYS A 208 31.44 -9.14 6.26
C LYS A 208 32.04 -10.07 7.32
N ASN A 209 31.24 -10.51 8.29
CA ASN A 209 31.66 -11.42 9.37
C ASN A 209 31.45 -12.92 9.05
N GLY A 210 31.03 -13.27 7.83
CA GLY A 210 30.98 -14.66 7.36
C GLY A 210 30.00 -15.57 8.09
N MET A 211 28.93 -15.02 8.68
CA MET A 211 27.78 -15.81 9.16
C MET A 211 26.69 -15.90 8.10
#